data_AF-R4VUX5-F1
#
_entry.id   AF-R4VUX5-F1
#
_cell.length_a   1.000
_cell.length_b   1.000
_cell.length_c   1.000
_cell.angle_alpha   90.00
_cell.angle_beta   90.00
_cell.angle_gamma   90.00
#
_symmetry.space_group_name_H-M   'P 1'
#
loop_
_entity.id
_entity.type
_entity.pdbx_description
1 polymer ?
#
loop_
_entity_poly.entity_id
_entity_poly.type
_entity_poly.pdbx_seq_one_letter_code
_entity_poly.pdbx_strand_id
1 'polypeptide(L)'
;MSSNPTESRSADDWSVEAIKRMFDPEELRRRNLVSLGMDLLILVTVGFLAILFTKGFLASMLAVIPVATLLYFGWASSKAFFVSELLAIAIALLATYTYMLPY
;
A
#
# COMPACT_ATOMS: atom_id res chain seq x y z
N MET A 1 32.95 -43.42 -1.30
CA MET A 1 32.54 -42.24 -0.51
C MET A 1 31.21 -42.56 0.15
N SER A 2 31.18 -42.73 1.48
CA SER A 2 29.96 -42.91 2.26
C SER A 2 29.50 -41.53 2.73
N SER A 3 28.37 -41.03 2.22
CA SER A 3 27.77 -39.78 2.73
C SER A 3 27.36 -40.02 4.19
N ASN A 4 27.89 -39.20 5.10
CA ASN A 4 27.65 -39.31 6.53
C ASN A 4 26.18 -38.92 6.83
N PRO A 5 25.33 -39.82 7.35
CA PRO A 5 23.88 -39.57 7.47
C PRO A 5 23.52 -38.44 8.46
N THR A 6 24.46 -37.97 9.26
CA THR A 6 24.27 -36.83 10.18
C THR A 6 24.39 -35.46 9.49
N GLU A 7 25.12 -35.38 8.37
CA GLU A 7 25.39 -34.12 7.66
C GLU A 7 24.19 -33.70 6.80
N SER A 8 23.48 -34.65 6.16
CA SER A 8 22.23 -34.33 5.46
C SER A 8 21.16 -33.86 6.44
N ARG A 9 21.04 -34.52 7.59
CA ARG A 9 20.00 -34.21 8.58
C ARG A 9 20.12 -32.81 9.18
N SER A 10 21.35 -32.32 9.35
CA SER A 10 21.60 -30.93 9.75
C SER A 10 21.33 -29.93 8.63
N ALA A 11 21.53 -30.33 7.37
CA ALA A 11 21.26 -29.50 6.20
C ALA A 11 19.75 -29.26 6.01
N ASP A 12 18.97 -30.31 6.26
CA ASP A 12 17.52 -30.28 6.16
C ASP A 12 16.93 -29.36 7.25
N ASP A 13 17.41 -29.47 8.49
CA ASP A 13 16.93 -28.68 9.65
C ASP A 13 17.13 -27.18 9.47
N TRP A 14 18.29 -26.71 8.98
CA TRP A 14 18.50 -25.27 8.73
C TRP A 14 17.58 -24.76 7.62
N SER A 15 17.30 -25.60 6.61
CA SER A 15 16.43 -25.25 5.50
C SER A 15 14.98 -25.11 5.98
N VAL A 16 14.51 -26.02 6.83
CA VAL A 16 13.16 -25.96 7.41
C VAL A 16 13.02 -24.73 8.31
N GLU A 17 14.02 -24.44 9.14
CA GLU A 17 13.98 -23.29 10.05
C GLU A 17 14.06 -21.95 9.30
N ALA A 18 14.84 -21.88 8.22
CA ALA A 18 14.89 -20.74 7.32
C ALA A 18 13.57 -20.53 6.57
N ILE A 19 12.96 -21.61 6.06
CA ILE A 19 11.64 -21.56 5.42
C ILE A 19 10.58 -21.12 6.43
N LYS A 20 10.62 -21.64 7.67
CA LYS A 20 9.70 -21.30 8.75
C LYS A 20 9.82 -19.84 9.19
N ARG A 21 11.04 -19.28 9.17
CA ARG A 21 11.28 -17.82 9.36
C ARG A 21 10.81 -16.98 8.18
N MET A 22 10.98 -17.45 6.94
CA MET A 22 10.48 -16.75 5.74
C MET A 22 8.95 -16.77 5.67
N PHE A 23 8.33 -17.85 6.15
CA PHE A 23 6.88 -18.04 6.23
C PHE A 23 6.29 -17.73 7.60
N ASP A 24 7.02 -17.01 8.46
CA ASP A 24 6.51 -16.61 9.76
C ASP A 24 5.20 -15.83 9.55
N PRO A 25 4.05 -16.40 9.92
CA PRO A 25 2.74 -15.88 9.50
C PRO A 25 2.49 -14.48 10.03
N GLU A 26 3.17 -14.05 11.10
CA GLU A 26 3.06 -12.69 11.62
C GLU A 26 3.86 -11.68 10.79
N GLU A 27 5.05 -12.06 10.31
CA GLU A 27 5.89 -11.22 9.46
C GLU A 27 5.30 -11.12 8.04
N LEU A 28 4.77 -12.23 7.51
CA LEU A 28 3.99 -12.22 6.27
C LEU A 28 2.70 -11.44 6.41
N ARG A 29 1.94 -11.60 7.51
CA ARG A 29 0.72 -10.81 7.75
C ARG A 29 1.03 -9.33 7.87
N ARG A 30 2.12 -8.96 8.55
CA ARG A 30 2.56 -7.56 8.71
C ARG A 30 2.99 -6.96 7.37
N ARG A 31 3.82 -7.66 6.59
CA ARG A 31 4.29 -7.18 5.28
C ARG A 31 3.18 -7.17 4.23
N ASN A 32 2.33 -8.19 4.22
CA ASN A 32 1.21 -8.28 3.29
C ASN A 32 0.16 -7.22 3.58
N LEU A 33 -0.17 -6.93 4.84
CA LEU A 33 -1.10 -5.84 5.18
C LEU A 33 -0.55 -4.47 4.80
N VAL A 34 0.75 -4.24 4.99
CA VAL A 34 1.41 -2.98 4.59
C VAL A 34 1.44 -2.84 3.07
N SER A 35 1.81 -3.90 2.34
CA SER A 35 1.85 -3.90 0.87
C SER A 35 0.46 -3.78 0.25
N LEU A 36 -0.52 -4.53 0.76
CA LEU A 36 -1.92 -4.48 0.31
C LEU A 36 -2.55 -3.12 0.64
N GLY A 37 -2.23 -2.55 1.80
CA GLY A 37 -2.68 -1.22 2.20
C GLY A 37 -2.14 -0.12 1.28
N MET A 38 -0.87 -0.23 0.86
CA MET A 38 -0.26 0.69 -0.11
C MET A 38 -0.90 0.58 -1.49
N ASP A 39 -1.09 -0.65 -2.01
CA ASP A 39 -1.74 -0.87 -3.31
C ASP A 39 -3.19 -0.35 -3.32
N LEU A 40 -3.95 -0.62 -2.25
CA LEU A 40 -5.32 -0.14 -2.11
C LEU A 40 -5.39 1.39 -2.00
N LEU A 41 -4.47 2.00 -1.26
CA LEU A 41 -4.36 3.46 -1.14
C LEU A 41 -4.09 4.09 -2.51
N ILE A 42 -3.13 3.58 -3.27
CA ILE A 42 -2.84 4.05 -4.64
C ILE A 42 -4.07 3.92 -5.54
N LEU A 43 -4.72 2.74 -5.56
CA LEU A 43 -5.89 2.48 -6.39
C LEU A 43 -7.04 3.45 -6.07
N VAL A 44 -7.29 3.71 -4.79
CA VAL A 44 -8.36 4.63 -4.37
C VAL A 44 -8.00 6.07 -4.66
N THR A 45 -6.75 6.49 -4.48
CA THR A 45 -6.31 7.84 -4.85
C THR A 45 -6.43 8.07 -6.34
N VAL A 46 -5.96 7.13 -7.17
CA VAL A 46 -6.09 7.21 -8.62
C VAL A 46 -7.56 7.23 -9.03
N GLY A 47 -8.41 6.40 -8.41
CA GLY A 47 -9.85 6.42 -8.64
C GLY A 47 -10.50 7.74 -8.24
N PHE A 48 -10.13 8.31 -7.10
CA PHE A 48 -10.58 9.61 -6.64
C PHE A 48 -10.19 10.72 -7.63
N LEU A 49 -8.92 10.76 -8.05
CA LEU A 49 -8.43 11.71 -9.05
C LEU A 49 -9.17 11.55 -10.38
N ALA A 50 -9.41 10.32 -10.83
CA ALA A 50 -10.17 10.05 -12.04
C ALA A 50 -11.61 10.57 -11.93
N ILE A 51 -12.29 10.35 -10.79
CA ILE A 51 -13.65 10.88 -10.57
C ILE A 51 -13.64 12.41 -10.54
N LEU A 52 -12.68 13.00 -9.84
CA LEU A 52 -12.50 14.45 -9.76
C LEU A 52 -12.30 15.05 -11.16
N PHE A 53 -11.48 14.40 -11.99
CA PHE A 53 -11.20 14.82 -13.36
C PHE A 53 -12.40 14.65 -14.30
N THR A 54 -13.17 13.56 -14.17
CA THR A 54 -14.23 13.22 -15.16
C THR A 54 -15.63 13.71 -14.78
N LYS A 55 -15.87 13.98 -13.49
CA LYS A 55 -17.20 14.30 -12.95
C LYS A 55 -17.19 15.57 -12.09
N GLY A 56 -16.02 16.17 -11.87
CA GLY A 56 -15.84 17.36 -11.07
C GLY A 56 -15.93 17.16 -9.56
N PHE A 57 -15.90 18.29 -8.86
CA PHE A 57 -15.73 18.35 -7.40
C PHE A 57 -16.85 17.65 -6.62
N LEU A 58 -18.11 17.86 -7.00
CA LEU A 58 -19.27 17.29 -6.29
C LEU A 58 -19.27 15.76 -6.30
N ALA A 59 -18.93 15.13 -7.42
CA ALA A 59 -18.87 13.68 -7.51
C ALA A 59 -17.68 13.11 -6.72
N SER A 60 -16.56 13.83 -6.67
CA SER A 60 -15.38 13.43 -5.91
C SER A 60 -15.61 13.42 -4.39
N MET A 61 -16.54 14.23 -3.87
CA MET A 61 -16.86 14.26 -2.44
C MET A 61 -17.31 12.90 -1.91
N LEU A 62 -17.93 12.05 -2.74
CA LEU A 62 -18.31 10.69 -2.33
C LEU A 62 -17.11 9.79 -2.01
N ALA A 63 -15.96 10.09 -2.60
CA ALA A 63 -14.71 9.36 -2.37
C ALA A 63 -13.83 9.97 -1.26
N VAL A 64 -14.28 11.04 -0.59
CA VAL A 64 -13.57 11.63 0.58
C VAL A 64 -13.44 10.63 1.72
N ILE A 65 -14.49 9.86 2.02
CA ILE A 65 -14.48 8.89 3.12
C ILE A 65 -13.42 7.80 2.92
N PRO A 66 -13.36 7.09 1.77
CA PRO A 66 -12.31 6.10 1.54
C PRO A 66 -10.91 6.73 1.45
N VAL A 67 -10.76 7.93 0.87
CA VAL A 67 -9.47 8.65 0.82
C VAL A 67 -8.98 9.00 2.24
N ALA A 68 -9.84 9.55 3.09
CA ALA A 68 -9.49 9.88 4.48
C ALA A 68 -9.12 8.64 5.29
N THR A 69 -9.85 7.53 5.09
CA THR A 69 -9.57 6.25 5.74
C THR A 69 -8.19 5.72 5.34
N LEU A 70 -7.82 5.82 4.06
CA LEU A 70 -6.54 5.30 3.58
C LEU A 70 -5.37 6.24 3.90
N LEU A 71 -5.58 7.56 3.95
CA LEU A 71 -4.62 8.52 4.49
C LEU A 71 -4.26 8.20 5.95
N TYR A 72 -5.25 7.82 6.77
CA TYR A 72 -5.01 7.36 8.15
C TYR A 72 -4.12 6.11 8.19
N PHE A 73 -4.34 5.14 7.30
CA PHE A 73 -3.47 3.97 7.16
C PHE A 73 -2.07 4.33 6.62
N GLY A 74 -1.99 5.26 5.67
CA GLY A 74 -0.73 5.77 5.11
C GLY A 74 0.14 6.44 6.18
N TRP A 75 -0.47 7.21 7.08
CA TRP A 75 0.19 7.79 8.25
C TRP A 75 0.79 6.73 9.18
N ALA A 76 0.06 5.63 9.41
CA ALA A 76 0.54 4.52 10.23
C ALA A 76 1.69 3.72 9.56
N SER A 77 1.78 3.76 8.24
CA SER A 77 2.76 2.99 7.44
C SER A 77 4.05 3.76 7.17
N SER A 78 3.97 4.98 6.63
CA SER A 78 5.15 5.79 6.27
C SER A 78 4.78 7.26 6.09
N LYS A 79 5.43 8.14 6.88
CA LYS A 79 5.21 9.59 6.83
C LYS A 79 5.53 10.20 5.46
N ALA A 80 6.57 9.72 4.77
CA ALA A 80 6.94 10.26 3.46
C ALA A 80 5.87 9.94 2.40
N PHE A 81 5.28 8.74 2.45
CA PHE A 81 4.21 8.34 1.54
C PHE A 81 2.92 9.13 1.78
N PHE A 82 2.57 9.31 3.05
CA PHE A 82 1.44 10.15 3.47
C PHE A 82 1.57 11.59 2.94
N VAL A 83 2.76 12.20 3.06
CA VAL A 83 3.00 13.57 2.59
C VAL A 83 2.85 13.68 1.07
N SER A 84 3.38 12.72 0.31
CA SER A 84 3.25 12.70 -1.14
C SER A 84 1.79 12.59 -1.60
N GLU A 85 0.99 11.75 -0.94
CA GLU A 85 -0.44 11.57 -1.21
C GLU A 85 -1.24 12.84 -0.89
N LEU A 86 -0.98 13.45 0.26
CA LEU A 86 -1.59 14.74 0.64
C LEU A 86 -1.28 15.83 -0.38
N LEU A 87 -0.04 15.88 -0.85
CA LEU A 87 0.39 16.83 -1.87
C LEU A 87 -0.35 16.61 -3.19
N ALA A 88 -0.45 15.35 -3.65
CA ALA A 88 -1.16 15.00 -4.86
C ALA A 88 -2.64 15.39 -4.81
N ILE A 89 -3.32 15.07 -3.70
CA ILE A 89 -4.72 15.45 -3.47
C ILE A 89 -4.88 16.98 -3.44
N ALA A 90 -3.99 17.69 -2.75
CA ALA A 90 -4.04 19.16 -2.66
C ALA A 90 -3.86 19.83 -4.02
N ILE A 91 -2.90 19.36 -4.84
CA ILE A 91 -2.66 19.87 -6.19
C ILE A 91 -3.87 19.61 -7.09
N ALA A 92 -4.44 18.40 -7.02
CA ALA A 92 -5.62 18.05 -7.82
C ALA A 92 -6.83 18.91 -7.45
N LEU A 93 -7.11 19.09 -6.15
CA LEU A 93 -8.19 19.97 -5.67
C LEU A 93 -7.97 21.42 -6.09
N LEU A 94 -6.73 21.92 -5.99
CA LEU A 94 -6.39 23.28 -6.42
C LEU A 94 -6.64 23.46 -7.92
N ALA A 95 -6.18 22.52 -8.75
CA ALA A 95 -6.37 22.55 -10.20
C ALA A 95 -7.86 22.53 -10.61
N THR A 96 -8.68 21.73 -9.91
CA THR A 96 -10.13 21.69 -10.10
C THR A 96 -10.81 22.98 -9.63
N TYR A 97 -10.35 23.57 -8.52
CA TYR A 97 -10.91 24.82 -7.98
C TYR A 97 -10.56 26.04 -8.86
N THR A 98 -9.36 26.08 -9.43
CA THR A 98 -8.94 27.15 -10.33
C THR A 98 -9.49 27.01 -11.76
N TYR A 99 -10.40 26.06 -12.01
CA TYR A 99 -10.95 25.75 -13.33
C TYR A 99 -9.88 25.46 -14.40
N MET A 100 -8.66 25.08 -13.99
CA MET A 100 -7.58 24.71 -14.92
C MET A 100 -7.81 23.34 -15.57
N LEU A 101 -8.72 22.55 -14.98
CA LEU A 101 -9.20 21.29 -15.53
C LEU A 101 -10.64 21.48 -16.05
N PRO A 102 -10.91 21.22 -17.34
CA PRO A 102 -12.27 21.20 -17.85
C PRO A 102 -13.04 20.02 -17.25
N TYR A 103 -14.28 20.25 -16.83
CA TYR A 103 -15.19 19.23 -16.29
C TYR A 103 -15.73 18.30 -17.37
#